data_AF-A0A1V3XR68-F1
#
_entry.id   AF-A0A1V3XR68-F1
#
_cell.length_a   1.000
_cell.length_b   1.000
_cell.length_c   1.000
_cell.angle_alpha   90.00
_cell.angle_beta   90.00
_cell.angle_gamma   90.00
#
_symmetry.space_group_name_H-M   'P 1'
#
loop_
_entity.id
_entity.type
_entity.pdbx_description
1 polymer ?
#
loop_
_entity_poly.entity_id
_entity_poly.type
_entity_poly.pdbx_seq_one_letter_code
_entity_poly.pdbx_strand_id
1 'polypeptide(L)'
;MEKVVEDLGECIKDAKARLGYQKVVLAGWSGGGSLSMFYQQQAQHATVTSSPSGDGPDLTRLDLPAADGIMLLAAHISRHGTLTEWLDASILDETDPTKRDPELDLYHPDNPNQPPYSQEFLARYRQAQIDRNRRITAWVKDKLAELAARGRPDDEFCFVVHGTMADPRWLDPTVDPNERTRAPAIWVIREW
;
A
#
# COMPACT_ATOMS: atom_id res chain seq x y z
N MET A 1 2.35 1.22 -10.62
CA MET A 1 1.28 0.19 -10.73
C MET A 1 0.78 0.09 -12.16
N GLU A 2 0.80 1.20 -12.88
CA GLU A 2 0.33 1.43 -14.24
C GLU A 2 1.02 0.51 -15.25
N LYS A 3 2.36 0.35 -15.18
CA LYS A 3 3.10 -0.64 -15.99
C LYS A 3 2.57 -2.07 -15.80
N VAL A 4 2.21 -2.44 -14.57
CA VAL A 4 1.67 -3.78 -14.27
C VAL A 4 0.23 -3.95 -14.78
N VAL A 5 -0.53 -2.85 -14.92
CA VAL A 5 -1.86 -2.88 -15.57
C VAL A 5 -1.72 -3.19 -17.05
N GLU A 6 -0.74 -2.60 -17.73
CA GLU A 6 -0.41 -2.92 -19.11
C GLU A 6 -0.05 -4.41 -19.27
N ASP A 7 0.87 -4.92 -18.44
CA ASP A 7 1.27 -6.33 -18.45
C ASP A 7 0.08 -7.28 -18.21
N LEU A 8 -0.80 -6.93 -17.27
CA LEU A 8 -2.00 -7.72 -17.00
C LEU A 8 -2.97 -7.70 -18.18
N GLY A 9 -3.09 -6.57 -18.88
CA GLY A 9 -3.89 -6.45 -20.10
C GLY A 9 -3.40 -7.37 -21.20
N GLU A 10 -2.09 -7.43 -21.42
CA GLU A 10 -1.48 -8.34 -22.38
C GLU A 10 -1.66 -9.81 -21.98
N CYS A 11 -1.57 -10.14 -20.69
CA CYS A 11 -1.91 -11.48 -20.20
C CYS A 11 -3.35 -11.88 -20.53
N ILE A 12 -4.32 -10.97 -20.35
CA ILE A 12 -5.74 -11.24 -20.66
C ILE A 12 -5.96 -11.39 -22.17
N LYS A 13 -5.32 -10.55 -22.99
CA LYS A 13 -5.37 -10.67 -24.46
C LYS A 13 -4.85 -12.02 -24.91
N ASP A 14 -3.69 -12.42 -24.39
CA ASP A 14 -3.06 -13.69 -24.74
C ASP A 14 -3.92 -14.89 -24.32
N ALA A 15 -4.51 -14.84 -23.11
CA ALA A 15 -5.45 -15.86 -22.65
C ALA A 15 -6.67 -16.00 -23.59
N LYS A 16 -7.22 -14.89 -24.08
CA LYS A 16 -8.37 -14.91 -25.00
C LYS A 16 -7.98 -15.33 -26.42
N ALA A 17 -6.94 -14.72 -26.97
CA ALA A 17 -6.57 -14.87 -28.38
C ALA A 17 -5.78 -16.15 -28.67
N ARG A 18 -4.75 -16.45 -27.86
CA ARG A 18 -3.87 -17.60 -28.08
C ARG A 18 -4.37 -18.85 -27.39
N LEU A 19 -4.84 -18.73 -26.15
CA LEU A 19 -5.30 -19.89 -25.36
C LEU A 19 -6.79 -20.21 -25.55
N GLY A 20 -7.56 -19.31 -26.18
CA GLY A 20 -8.97 -19.54 -26.52
C GLY A 20 -9.92 -19.47 -25.32
N TYR A 21 -9.52 -18.86 -24.19
CA TYR A 21 -10.41 -18.70 -23.04
C TYR A 21 -11.54 -17.74 -23.37
N GLN A 22 -12.79 -18.21 -23.24
CA GLN A 22 -13.98 -17.40 -23.46
C GLN A 22 -14.27 -16.44 -22.29
N LYS A 23 -13.85 -16.83 -21.09
CA LYS A 23 -14.06 -16.10 -19.84
C LYS A 23 -12.76 -15.99 -19.07
N VAL A 24 -12.46 -14.80 -18.56
CA VAL A 24 -11.30 -14.54 -17.72
C VAL A 24 -11.76 -13.95 -16.39
N VAL A 25 -11.45 -14.64 -15.29
CA VAL A 25 -11.72 -14.18 -13.92
C VAL A 25 -10.39 -13.86 -13.24
N LEU A 26 -10.26 -12.64 -12.71
CA LEU A 26 -9.06 -12.23 -11.98
C LEU A 26 -9.13 -12.69 -10.53
N ALA A 27 -8.29 -13.64 -10.14
CA ALA A 27 -8.13 -14.08 -8.75
C ALA A 27 -7.10 -13.19 -8.04
N GLY A 28 -7.57 -12.12 -7.41
CA GLY A 28 -6.73 -11.15 -6.72
C GLY A 28 -6.43 -11.55 -5.28
N TRP A 29 -5.23 -12.08 -5.04
CA TRP A 29 -4.75 -12.39 -3.69
C TRP A 29 -3.92 -11.24 -3.11
N SER A 30 -4.26 -10.76 -1.90
CA SER A 30 -3.47 -9.76 -1.18
C SER A 30 -3.33 -8.49 -2.02
N GLY A 31 -2.11 -8.04 -2.34
CA GLY A 31 -1.87 -6.91 -3.24
C GLY A 31 -2.43 -7.11 -4.65
N GLY A 32 -2.55 -8.36 -5.10
CA GLY A 32 -3.21 -8.71 -6.36
C GLY A 32 -4.68 -8.31 -6.37
N GLY A 33 -5.38 -8.27 -5.24
CA GLY A 33 -6.76 -7.80 -5.17
C GLY A 33 -6.90 -6.33 -5.56
N SER A 34 -6.07 -5.46 -4.98
CA SER A 34 -6.05 -4.04 -5.32
C SER A 34 -5.61 -3.80 -6.78
N LEU A 35 -4.67 -4.60 -7.30
CA LEU A 35 -4.27 -4.55 -8.71
C LEU A 35 -5.42 -4.95 -9.63
N SER A 36 -6.11 -6.06 -9.36
CA SER A 36 -7.23 -6.55 -10.16
C SER A 36 -8.37 -5.54 -10.22
N MET A 37 -8.70 -4.92 -9.09
CA MET A 37 -9.72 -3.86 -9.05
C MET A 37 -9.29 -2.61 -9.83
N PHE A 38 -8.02 -2.20 -9.69
CA PHE A 38 -7.48 -1.07 -10.44
C PHE A 38 -7.47 -1.32 -11.94
N TYR A 39 -7.00 -2.51 -12.36
CA TYR A 39 -7.05 -2.96 -13.75
C TYR A 39 -8.47 -2.90 -14.30
N GLN A 40 -9.43 -3.52 -13.60
CA GLN A 40 -10.81 -3.57 -14.08
C GLN A 40 -11.41 -2.18 -14.23
N GLN A 41 -11.14 -1.29 -13.27
CA GLN A 41 -11.63 0.08 -13.35
C GLN A 41 -11.06 0.80 -14.57
N GLN A 42 -9.76 0.66 -14.87
CA GLN A 42 -9.14 1.27 -16.05
C GLN A 42 -9.60 0.60 -17.36
N ALA A 43 -9.83 -0.72 -17.37
CA ALA A 43 -10.36 -1.44 -18.54
C ALA A 43 -11.81 -1.04 -18.88
N GLN A 44 -12.61 -0.65 -17.89
CA GLN A 44 -13.99 -0.20 -18.09
C GLN A 44 -14.09 1.32 -18.33
N HIS A 45 -13.26 2.11 -17.67
CA HIS A 45 -13.23 3.56 -17.77
C HIS A 45 -11.83 4.09 -17.50
N ALA A 46 -10.98 4.10 -18.53
CA ALA A 46 -9.60 4.56 -18.40
C ALA A 46 -9.54 6.05 -18.08
N THR A 47 -8.75 6.40 -17.06
CA THR A 47 -8.61 7.79 -16.56
C THR A 47 -7.17 8.17 -16.22
N VAL A 48 -6.26 7.20 -16.07
CA VAL A 48 -4.89 7.44 -15.65
C VAL A 48 -4.00 7.66 -16.87
N THR A 49 -3.40 8.84 -16.97
CA THR A 49 -2.54 9.23 -18.09
C THR A 49 -1.04 9.14 -17.80
N SER A 50 -0.67 9.00 -16.52
CA SER A 50 0.71 8.87 -16.07
C SER A 50 0.76 8.27 -14.67
N SER A 51 1.92 7.75 -14.30
CA SER A 51 2.23 7.34 -12.94
C SER A 51 2.37 8.56 -12.01
N PRO A 52 2.37 8.39 -10.67
CA PRO A 52 2.62 9.48 -9.73
C PRO A 52 3.96 10.23 -9.89
N SER A 53 4.97 9.62 -10.53
CA SER A 53 6.25 10.28 -10.88
C SER A 53 6.18 11.06 -12.20
N GLY A 54 5.05 11.02 -12.91
CA GLY A 54 4.84 11.71 -14.18
C GLY A 54 5.35 10.93 -15.41
N ASP A 55 5.99 9.78 -15.22
CA ASP A 55 6.33 8.85 -16.30
C ASP A 55 5.10 8.03 -16.72
N GLY A 56 5.22 7.33 -17.86
CA GLY A 56 4.15 6.49 -18.38
C GLY A 56 3.94 5.19 -17.58
N PRO A 57 3.01 4.32 -18.04
CA PRO A 57 2.21 4.45 -19.26
C PRO A 57 0.98 5.36 -19.11
N ASP A 58 0.45 5.81 -20.25
CA ASP A 58 -0.87 6.42 -20.37
C ASP A 58 -1.92 5.33 -20.61
N LEU A 59 -2.65 4.93 -19.57
CA LEU A 59 -3.62 3.84 -19.63
C LEU A 59 -4.83 4.19 -20.50
N THR A 60 -5.09 5.47 -20.76
CA THR A 60 -6.20 5.90 -21.65
C THR A 60 -5.96 5.59 -23.12
N ARG A 61 -4.70 5.27 -23.46
CA ARG A 61 -4.26 4.93 -24.82
C ARG A 61 -4.12 3.43 -25.05
N LEU A 62 -4.33 2.62 -24.00
CA LEU A 62 -4.22 1.17 -24.07
C LEU A 62 -5.59 0.54 -24.36
N ASP A 63 -5.58 -0.50 -25.19
CA ASP A 63 -6.72 -1.40 -25.32
C ASP A 63 -6.65 -2.43 -24.19
N LEU A 64 -7.41 -2.21 -23.11
CA LEU A 64 -7.42 -3.07 -21.93
C LEU A 64 -8.71 -3.90 -21.92
N PRO A 65 -8.68 -5.20 -22.25
CA PRO A 65 -9.88 -6.02 -22.21
C PRO A 65 -10.37 -6.19 -20.78
N ALA A 66 -11.62 -5.81 -20.51
CA ALA A 66 -12.23 -6.07 -19.21
C ALA A 66 -12.26 -7.57 -18.88
N ALA A 67 -12.02 -7.89 -17.61
CA ALA A 67 -12.24 -9.24 -17.10
C ALA A 67 -13.74 -9.50 -16.95
N ASP A 68 -14.12 -10.78 -17.04
CA ASP A 68 -15.50 -11.24 -16.89
C ASP A 68 -15.93 -11.35 -15.42
N GLY A 69 -14.96 -11.36 -14.51
CA GLY A 69 -15.21 -11.38 -13.07
C GLY A 69 -13.94 -11.13 -12.26
N ILE A 70 -14.12 -10.83 -10.98
CA ILE A 70 -13.03 -10.66 -10.01
C ILE A 70 -13.38 -11.46 -8.77
N MET A 71 -12.39 -12.21 -8.28
CA MET A 71 -12.43 -12.91 -7.00
C MET A 71 -11.36 -12.31 -6.09
N LEU A 72 -11.77 -11.84 -4.91
CA LEU A 72 -10.87 -11.22 -3.92
C LEU A 72 -10.53 -12.21 -2.82
N LEU A 73 -9.25 -12.46 -2.60
CA LEU A 73 -8.72 -13.45 -1.65
C LEU A 73 -7.75 -12.78 -0.69
N ALA A 74 -8.14 -12.61 0.58
CA ALA A 74 -7.32 -11.91 1.58
C ALA A 74 -6.73 -10.59 1.06
N ALA A 75 -7.51 -9.86 0.26
CA ALA A 75 -7.05 -8.67 -0.46
C ALA A 75 -6.96 -7.49 0.49
N HIS A 76 -5.86 -6.73 0.40
CA HIS A 76 -5.75 -5.45 1.09
C HIS A 76 -6.22 -4.31 0.19
N ILE A 77 -6.72 -3.22 0.79
CA ILE A 77 -7.36 -2.11 0.06
C ILE A 77 -6.46 -1.47 -1.00
N SER A 78 -5.16 -1.37 -0.73
CA SER A 78 -4.15 -0.88 -1.65
C SER A 78 -2.77 -0.99 -1.00
N ARG A 79 -1.71 -1.06 -1.81
CA ARG A 79 -0.34 -1.05 -1.28
C ARG A 79 -0.05 0.21 -0.47
N HIS A 80 -0.43 1.39 -0.98
CA HIS A 80 -0.10 2.67 -0.33
C HIS A 80 -0.89 2.87 0.98
N GLY A 81 -2.17 2.49 1.01
CA GLY A 81 -2.99 2.54 2.23
C GLY A 81 -2.43 1.62 3.30
N THR A 82 -2.21 0.35 2.97
CA THR A 82 -1.66 -0.65 3.90
C THR A 82 -0.28 -0.27 4.43
N LEU A 83 0.63 0.20 3.57
CA LEU A 83 1.95 0.62 4.03
C LEU A 83 1.89 1.85 4.93
N THR A 84 0.93 2.76 4.72
CA THR A 84 0.73 3.93 5.60
C THR A 84 0.20 3.50 6.96
N GLU A 85 -0.81 2.63 7.00
CA GLU A 85 -1.39 2.07 8.23
C GLU A 85 -0.40 1.27 9.07
N TRP A 86 0.74 0.86 8.49
CA TRP A 86 1.78 0.11 9.19
C TRP A 86 2.95 0.96 9.65
N LEU A 87 3.02 2.25 9.30
CA LEU A 87 4.10 3.13 9.77
C LEU A 87 3.98 3.34 11.28
N ASP A 88 5.10 3.24 11.99
CA ASP A 88 5.22 3.72 13.37
C ASP A 88 5.09 5.24 13.39
N ALA A 89 3.93 5.71 13.87
CA ALA A 89 3.60 7.12 13.93
C ALA A 89 4.47 7.90 14.92
N SER A 90 5.16 7.20 15.84
CA SER A 90 6.01 7.85 16.83
C SER A 90 7.29 8.42 16.22
N ILE A 91 7.79 7.90 15.10
CA ILE A 91 9.07 8.35 14.52
C ILE A 91 8.98 9.80 14.02
N LEU A 92 9.79 10.67 14.62
CA LEU A 92 9.83 12.11 14.34
C LEU A 92 10.88 12.48 13.29
N ASP A 93 11.93 11.66 13.15
CA ASP A 93 13.08 11.91 12.28
C ASP A 93 13.42 10.64 11.50
N GLU A 94 13.27 10.67 10.16
CA GLU A 94 13.56 9.52 9.30
C GLU A 94 15.06 9.18 9.24
N THR A 95 15.94 10.10 9.66
CA THR A 95 17.39 9.88 9.73
C THR A 95 17.85 9.37 11.10
N ASP A 96 16.98 9.45 12.12
CA ASP A 96 17.24 9.01 13.48
C ASP A 96 15.97 8.40 14.10
N PRO A 97 15.72 7.09 13.89
CA PRO A 97 14.51 6.43 14.39
C PRO A 97 14.44 6.28 15.91
N THR A 98 15.47 6.73 16.64
CA THR A 98 15.45 6.81 18.11
C THR A 98 14.67 8.02 18.60
N LYS A 99 14.48 9.05 17.77
CA LYS A 99 13.66 10.22 18.08
C LYS A 99 12.18 9.89 17.87
N ARG A 100 11.47 9.71 18.98
CA ARG A 100 10.09 9.24 19.01
C ARG A 100 9.19 10.15 19.82
N ASP A 101 7.93 10.28 19.42
CA ASP A 101 6.85 10.83 20.25
C ASP A 101 6.39 9.75 21.25
N PRO A 102 6.63 9.92 22.57
CA PRO A 102 6.26 8.92 23.57
C PRO A 102 4.76 8.65 23.64
N GLU A 103 3.91 9.60 23.25
CA GLU A 103 2.46 9.41 23.27
C GLU A 103 1.97 8.57 22.09
N LEU A 104 2.78 8.41 21.04
CA LEU A 104 2.47 7.62 19.85
C LEU A 104 3.30 6.32 19.78
N ASP A 105 4.19 6.04 20.73
CA ASP A 105 4.98 4.81 20.67
C ASP A 105 4.17 3.61 21.18
N LEU A 106 3.43 2.96 20.27
CA LEU A 106 2.51 1.86 20.60
C LEU A 106 3.15 0.70 21.40
N TYR A 107 4.46 0.50 21.25
CA TYR A 107 5.19 -0.61 21.84
C TYR A 107 5.99 -0.22 23.09
N HIS A 108 6.07 1.07 23.40
CA HIS A 108 6.74 1.53 24.60
C HIS A 108 5.87 1.27 25.83
N PRO A 109 6.41 0.63 26.90
CA PRO A 109 5.64 0.31 28.10
C PRO A 109 5.10 1.55 28.81
N ASP A 110 5.81 2.67 28.72
CA ASP A 110 5.41 3.94 29.33
C ASP A 110 4.51 4.82 28.44
N ASN A 111 4.02 4.32 27.29
CA ASN A 111 3.08 5.08 26.48
C ASN A 111 1.79 5.34 27.29
N PRO A 112 1.36 6.59 27.50
CA PRO A 112 0.15 6.91 28.24
C PRO A 112 -1.14 6.42 27.56
N ASN A 113 -1.10 6.17 26.25
CA ASN A 113 -2.20 5.64 25.46
C ASN A 113 -2.06 4.13 25.32
N GLN A 114 -2.89 3.37 26.03
CA GLN A 114 -2.90 1.91 26.04
C GLN A 114 -4.22 1.35 25.49
N PRO A 115 -4.23 0.13 24.92
CA PRO A 115 -5.46 -0.50 24.46
C PRO A 115 -6.38 -0.87 25.65
N PRO A 116 -7.72 -0.77 25.51
CA PRO A 116 -8.44 -0.35 24.31
C PRO A 116 -8.29 1.16 24.05
N TYR A 117 -7.99 1.51 22.81
CA TYR A 117 -7.66 2.87 22.42
C TYR A 117 -8.91 3.73 22.29
N SER A 118 -8.83 4.99 22.74
CA SER A 118 -9.90 5.96 22.50
C SER A 118 -9.99 6.32 21.01
N GLN A 119 -11.18 6.71 20.54
CA GLN A 119 -11.36 7.18 19.17
C GLN A 119 -10.52 8.42 18.86
N GLU A 120 -10.32 9.29 19.85
CA GLU A 120 -9.44 10.46 19.75
C GLU A 120 -7.98 10.06 19.50
N PHE A 121 -7.46 9.10 20.27
CA PHE A 121 -6.12 8.56 20.06
C PHE A 121 -5.98 7.92 18.67
N LEU A 122 -6.94 7.08 18.26
CA LEU A 122 -6.90 6.42 16.95
C LEU A 122 -6.90 7.43 15.80
N ALA A 123 -7.68 8.51 15.91
CA ALA A 123 -7.71 9.58 14.93
C ALA A 123 -6.35 10.31 14.86
N ARG A 124 -5.78 10.68 16.01
CA ARG A 124 -4.45 11.31 16.09
C ARG A 124 -3.36 10.40 15.54
N TYR A 125 -3.37 9.12 15.91
CA TYR A 125 -2.38 8.14 15.47
C TYR A 125 -2.38 7.98 13.95
N ARG A 126 -3.56 7.76 13.36
CA ARG A 126 -3.73 7.62 11.90
C ARG A 126 -3.32 8.88 11.16
N GLN A 127 -3.63 10.06 11.70
CA GLN A 127 -3.18 11.32 11.10
C GLN A 127 -1.65 11.43 11.13
N ALA A 128 -1.00 11.08 12.25
CA ALA A 128 0.45 11.08 12.35
C ALA A 128 1.12 10.08 11.39
N GLN A 129 0.51 8.91 11.14
CA GLN A 129 0.97 7.98 10.09
C GLN A 129 0.90 8.62 8.69
N ILE A 130 -0.21 9.30 8.38
CA ILE A 130 -0.38 10.01 7.11
C ILE A 130 0.67 11.12 6.99
N ASP A 131 0.85 11.94 8.02
CA ASP A 131 1.82 13.03 8.02
C ASP A 131 3.25 12.52 7.80
N ARG A 132 3.60 11.40 8.45
CA ARG A 132 4.87 10.71 8.24
C ARG A 132 5.02 10.22 6.80
N ASN A 133 4.02 9.55 6.24
CA ASN A 133 4.00 9.14 4.84
C ASN A 133 4.20 10.34 3.89
N ARG A 134 3.56 11.48 4.17
CA ARG A 134 3.71 12.70 3.36
C ARG A 134 5.11 13.29 3.43
N ARG A 135 5.77 13.29 4.60
CA ARG A 135 7.18 13.69 4.74
C ARG A 135 8.10 12.82 3.90
N ILE A 136 7.96 11.50 4.00
CA ILE A 136 8.74 10.54 3.20
C ILE A 136 8.49 10.76 1.71
N THR A 137 7.22 10.90 1.31
CA THR A 137 6.84 11.13 -0.09
C THR A 137 7.44 12.42 -0.64
N ALA A 138 7.43 13.51 0.13
CA ALA A 138 8.03 14.77 -0.28
C ALA A 138 9.54 14.61 -0.51
N TRP A 139 10.25 13.96 0.43
CA TRP A 139 11.67 13.66 0.28
C TRP A 139 11.97 12.80 -0.96
N VAL A 140 11.16 11.77 -1.24
CA VAL A 140 11.31 10.93 -2.46
C VAL A 140 11.16 11.79 -3.71
N LYS A 141 10.16 12.67 -3.77
CA LYS A 141 9.96 13.57 -4.92
C LYS A 141 11.16 14.50 -5.12
N ASP A 142 11.70 15.05 -4.04
CA ASP A 142 12.90 15.89 -4.09
C ASP A 142 14.12 15.11 -4.61
N LYS A 143 14.29 13.85 -4.18
CA LYS A 143 15.37 12.98 -4.67
C LYS A 143 15.24 12.65 -6.14
N LEU A 144 14.04 12.35 -6.62
CA LEU A 144 13.80 12.11 -8.06
C LEU A 144 14.08 13.38 -8.89
N ALA A 145 13.65 14.55 -8.40
CA ALA A 145 13.96 15.82 -9.05
C ALA A 145 15.48 16.10 -9.10
N GLU A 146 16.22 15.80 -8.03
CA GLU A 146 17.68 15.91 -7.99
C GLU A 146 18.37 15.01 -9.02
N LEU A 147 17.93 13.76 -9.16
CA LEU A 147 18.47 12.82 -10.14
C LEU A 147 18.21 13.29 -11.58
N ALA A 148 16.99 13.73 -11.87
CA ALA A 148 16.63 14.30 -13.17
C ALA A 148 17.46 15.54 -13.50
N ALA A 149 17.64 16.47 -12.56
CA ALA A 149 18.45 17.68 -12.74
C ALA A 149 19.93 17.40 -13.02
N ARG A 150 20.44 16.24 -12.60
CA ARG A 150 21.80 15.77 -12.90
C ARG A 150 21.92 15.01 -14.23
N GLY A 151 20.85 14.97 -15.03
CA GLY A 151 20.83 14.22 -16.28
C GLY A 151 20.79 12.70 -16.10
N ARG A 152 20.30 12.23 -14.95
CA ARG A 152 20.19 10.81 -14.58
C ARG A 152 18.72 10.42 -14.28
N PRO A 153 17.78 10.64 -15.22
CA PRO A 153 16.34 10.47 -14.95
C PRO A 153 15.91 9.02 -14.72
N ASP A 154 16.69 8.05 -15.20
CA ASP A 154 16.38 6.62 -15.12
C ASP A 154 17.11 5.91 -13.96
N ASP A 155 17.87 6.66 -13.16
CA ASP A 155 18.63 6.10 -12.06
C ASP A 155 17.74 5.86 -10.83
N GLU A 156 18.01 4.78 -10.12
CA GLU A 156 17.31 4.43 -8.89
C GLU A 156 18.09 4.86 -7.64
N PHE A 157 17.36 5.13 -6.55
CA PHE A 157 17.94 5.37 -5.23
C PHE A 157 17.19 4.56 -4.17
N CYS A 158 17.85 3.55 -3.61
CA CYS A 158 17.28 2.74 -2.52
C CYS A 158 17.42 3.45 -1.18
N PHE A 159 16.38 3.37 -0.34
CA PHE A 159 16.39 3.86 1.03
C PHE A 159 15.56 2.95 1.94
N VAL A 160 15.74 3.11 3.25
CA VAL A 160 15.04 2.32 4.28
C VAL A 160 13.98 3.18 4.94
N VAL A 161 12.80 2.62 5.16
CA VAL A 161 11.78 3.20 6.05
C VAL A 161 11.80 2.42 7.36
N HIS A 162 12.28 3.06 8.42
CA HIS A 162 12.37 2.45 9.75
C HIS A 162 11.01 2.41 10.45
N GLY A 163 10.84 1.56 11.47
CA GLY A 163 9.61 1.51 12.27
C GLY A 163 8.37 1.30 11.41
N THR A 164 8.22 0.08 10.91
CA THR A 164 7.00 -0.41 10.28
C THR A 164 6.37 -1.44 11.20
N MET A 165 5.25 -2.02 10.81
CA MET A 165 4.49 -2.91 11.65
C MET A 165 4.05 -2.25 12.96
N ALA A 166 3.51 -1.02 12.89
CA ALA A 166 2.81 -0.36 13.99
C ALA A 166 1.36 0.06 13.65
N ASP A 167 0.43 -0.90 13.67
CA ASP A 167 -1.01 -0.66 13.50
C ASP A 167 -1.74 -0.91 14.84
N PRO A 168 -2.52 0.06 15.36
CA PRO A 168 -3.27 -0.11 16.60
C PRO A 168 -4.16 -1.36 16.64
N ARG A 169 -4.67 -1.83 15.50
CA ARG A 169 -5.51 -3.04 15.38
C ARG A 169 -4.82 -4.31 15.86
N TRP A 170 -3.49 -4.35 15.88
CA TRP A 170 -2.75 -5.51 16.37
C TRP A 170 -2.67 -5.58 17.89
N LEU A 171 -2.83 -4.44 18.57
CA LEU A 171 -2.79 -4.36 20.03
C LEU A 171 -4.18 -4.29 20.64
N ASP A 172 -5.15 -3.75 19.88
CA ASP A 172 -6.54 -3.58 20.26
C ASP A 172 -7.49 -4.29 19.27
N PRO A 173 -8.06 -5.45 19.63
CA PRO A 173 -8.97 -6.21 18.77
C PRO A 173 -10.32 -5.50 18.53
N THR A 174 -10.63 -4.42 19.26
CA THR A 174 -11.89 -3.68 19.09
C THR A 174 -11.85 -2.71 17.90
N VAL A 175 -10.67 -2.41 17.37
CA VAL A 175 -10.48 -1.48 16.25
C VAL A 175 -10.90 -2.11 14.90
N ASP A 176 -10.73 -3.42 14.76
CA ASP A 176 -11.21 -4.23 13.63
C ASP A 176 -11.77 -5.56 14.17
N PRO A 177 -13.00 -5.54 14.70
CA PRO A 177 -13.58 -6.69 15.37
C PRO A 177 -13.73 -7.89 14.44
N ASN A 178 -13.17 -9.03 14.85
CA ASN A 178 -13.36 -10.33 14.21
C ASN A 178 -12.99 -11.42 15.22
N GLU A 179 -13.01 -12.69 14.78
CA GLU A 179 -12.75 -13.85 15.63
C GLU A 179 -11.27 -14.04 16.00
N ARG A 180 -10.36 -13.15 15.58
CA ARG A 180 -8.94 -13.20 15.98
C ARG A 180 -8.82 -12.98 17.48
N THR A 181 -8.12 -13.90 18.15
CA THR A 181 -7.68 -13.69 19.54
C THR A 181 -6.46 -12.77 19.56
N ARG A 182 -6.32 -11.96 20.62
CA ARG A 182 -5.16 -11.06 20.79
C ARG A 182 -3.87 -11.90 20.82
N ALA A 183 -2.99 -11.69 19.85
CA ALA A 183 -1.67 -12.31 19.79
C ALA A 183 -0.61 -11.20 19.73
N PRO A 184 0.60 -11.40 20.30
CA PRO A 184 1.73 -10.52 20.02
C PRO A 184 1.93 -10.48 18.49
N ALA A 185 2.24 -9.30 17.95
CA ALA A 185 2.20 -8.92 16.52
C ALA A 185 3.21 -9.68 15.60
N ILE A 186 3.24 -11.00 15.70
CA ILE A 186 3.91 -11.91 14.79
C ILE A 186 2.81 -12.70 14.10
N TRP A 187 2.83 -12.67 12.77
CA TRP A 187 2.11 -13.59 11.90
C TRP A 187 2.57 -15.01 12.18
N VAL A 188 2.12 -15.61 13.28
CA VAL A 188 2.20 -17.06 13.44
C VAL A 188 1.15 -17.59 12.49
N ILE A 189 1.60 -18.02 11.30
CA ILE A 189 0.91 -19.05 10.54
C ILE A 189 0.75 -20.20 11.53
N ARG A 190 -0.42 -20.32 12.15
CA ARG A 190 -0.78 -21.55 12.83
C ARG A 190 -0.97 -22.55 11.70
N GLU A 191 -0.06 -23.51 11.63
CA GLU A 191 -0.16 -24.64 10.71
C GLU A 191 -1.56 -25.25 10.83
N TRP A 192 -2.15 -25.56 9.68
CA TRP A 192 -3.43 -26.23 9.54
C TRP A 192 -3.35 -27.66 10.05
#